data_AF-A0A7C5D5T0-F1
#
_entry.id   AF-A0A7C5D5T0-F1
#
_cell.length_a   1.000
_cell.length_b   1.000
_cell.length_c   1.000
_cell.angle_alpha   90.00
_cell.angle_beta   90.00
_cell.angle_gamma   90.00
#
_symmetry.space_group_name_H-M   'P 1'
#
loop_
_entity.id
_entity.type
_entity.pdbx_description
1 polymer ?
#
loop_
_entity_poly.entity_id
_entity_poly.type
_entity_poly.pdbx_seq_one_letter_code
_entity_poly.pdbx_strand_id
1 'polypeptide(L)'
;PLLPTTVTHAWIKLVRRTGLKPIRLHDARHTHATILLKLGVHPRIVQERLGHSSIQITLDTYSHVVPGLQEAAAARFDQAFTTRYNQQRTEASRQNVGSLSAILEVMSNKYQN
;
A
#
# COMPACT_ATOMS: atom_id res chain seq x y z
N PRO A 1 20.38 10.09 31.27
CA PRO A 1 19.39 9.23 30.58
C PRO A 1 18.30 8.83 31.59
N LEU A 2 17.03 8.71 31.18
CA LEU A 2 15.97 8.24 32.08
C LEU A 2 16.13 6.74 32.36
N LEU A 3 15.80 6.31 33.58
CA LEU A 3 15.74 4.89 33.91
C LEU A 3 14.56 4.24 33.17
N PRO A 4 14.71 3.01 32.61
CA PRO A 4 13.63 2.30 31.91
C PRO A 4 12.37 2.11 32.78
N THR A 5 12.57 1.94 34.09
CA THR A 5 11.49 1.78 35.06
C THR A 5 10.65 3.06 35.21
N THR A 6 11.24 4.24 35.07
CA THR A 6 10.51 5.52 35.18
C THR A 6 9.45 5.65 34.09
N VAL A 7 9.81 5.37 32.84
CA VAL A 7 8.87 5.42 31.71
C VAL A 7 7.78 4.37 31.86
N THR A 8 8.14 3.18 32.33
CA THR A 8 7.18 2.09 32.57
C THR A 8 6.15 2.46 33.65
N HIS A 9 6.58 3.03 34.77
CA HIS A 9 5.65 3.47 35.82
C HIS A 9 4.74 4.61 35.35
N ALA A 10 5.29 5.59 34.62
CA ALA A 10 4.50 6.67 34.03
C ALA A 10 3.44 6.14 33.06
N TRP A 11 3.81 5.17 32.21
CA TRP A 11 2.89 4.49 31.30
C TRP A 11 1.77 3.76 32.04
N ILE A 12 2.10 2.97 33.07
CA ILE A 12 1.09 2.25 33.87
C ILE A 12 0.10 3.23 34.50
N LYS A 13 0.58 4.37 35.02
CA LYS A 13 -0.29 5.41 35.57
C LYS A 13 -1.21 6.02 34.51
N LEU A 14 -0.72 6.22 33.29
CA LEU A 14 -1.52 6.72 32.17
C LEU A 14 -2.61 5.72 31.77
N VAL A 15 -2.25 4.44 31.55
CA VAL A 15 -3.20 3.39 31.15
C VAL A 15 -4.29 3.20 32.19
N ARG A 16 -3.98 3.26 33.49
CA ARG A 16 -4.99 3.17 34.55
C ARG A 16 -6.06 4.27 34.47
N ARG A 17 -5.75 5.43 33.89
CA ARG A 17 -6.69 6.54 33.74
C ARG A 17 -7.63 6.39 32.55
N THR A 18 -7.36 5.48 31.62
CA THR A 18 -8.18 5.30 30.41
C THR A 18 -9.36 4.35 30.61
N GLY A 19 -9.42 3.63 31.74
CA GLY A 19 -10.42 2.58 31.98
C GLY A 19 -10.21 1.31 31.15
N LEU A 20 -9.13 1.24 30.36
CA LEU A 20 -8.77 0.05 29.59
C LEU A 20 -8.18 -1.03 30.50
N LYS A 21 -8.16 -2.27 30.00
CA LYS A 21 -7.37 -3.35 30.60
C LYS A 21 -5.89 -2.94 30.70
N PRO A 22 -5.12 -3.50 31.65
CA PRO A 22 -3.69 -3.22 31.73
C PRO A 22 -2.97 -3.53 30.41
N ILE A 23 -2.25 -2.54 29.88
CA ILE A 23 -1.47 -2.62 28.64
C ILE A 23 -0.02 -2.32 28.99
N ARG A 24 0.91 -3.15 28.54
CA ARG A 24 2.35 -2.92 28.75
C ARG A 24 2.85 -1.88 27.77
N LEU A 25 3.92 -1.17 28.14
CA LEU A 25 4.54 -0.19 27.24
C LEU A 25 5.02 -0.83 25.93
N HIS A 26 5.50 -2.07 25.98
CA HIS A 26 5.94 -2.80 24.79
C HIS A 26 4.77 -3.17 23.85
N ASP A 27 3.55 -3.32 24.37
CA ASP A 27 2.37 -3.61 23.53
C ASP A 27 2.02 -2.42 22.62
N ALA A 28 2.31 -1.20 23.06
CA ALA A 28 2.17 -0.01 22.22
C ALA A 28 3.13 -0.05 21.02
N ARG A 29 4.36 -0.57 21.23
CA ARG A 29 5.33 -0.78 20.15
C ARG A 29 4.84 -1.84 19.16
N HIS A 30 4.27 -2.95 19.64
CA HIS A 30 3.65 -3.95 18.77
C HIS A 30 2.48 -3.36 17.97
N THR A 31 1.61 -2.60 18.63
CA THR A 31 0.47 -1.94 17.98
C THR A 31 0.92 -1.01 16.86
N HIS A 32 1.96 -0.19 17.10
CA HIS A 32 2.53 0.68 16.08
C HIS A 32 3.01 -0.09 14.83
N ALA A 33 3.76 -1.17 15.04
CA ALA A 33 4.26 -2.01 13.95
C ALA A 33 3.13 -2.65 13.14
N THR A 34 2.14 -3.23 13.82
CA THR A 34 0.96 -3.84 13.19
C THR A 34 0.19 -2.84 12.34
N ILE A 35 -0.03 -1.62 12.83
CA ILE A 35 -0.74 -0.58 12.06
C ILE A 35 0.03 -0.22 10.80
N LEU A 36 1.35 0.00 10.87
CA LEU A 36 2.15 0.33 9.69
C LEU A 36 2.09 -0.78 8.63
N LEU A 37 2.19 -2.04 9.05
CA LEU A 37 2.14 -3.17 8.14
C LEU A 37 0.75 -3.33 7.50
N LYS A 38 -0.33 -3.12 8.27
CA LYS A 38 -1.70 -3.11 7.73
C LYS A 38 -1.95 -1.98 6.73
N LEU A 39 -1.28 -0.84 6.90
CA LEU A 39 -1.30 0.26 5.92
C LEU A 39 -0.43 -0.02 4.68
N GLY A 40 0.18 -1.20 4.58
CA GLY A 40 1.01 -1.60 3.44
C GLY A 40 2.41 -0.96 3.44
N VAL A 41 2.85 -0.40 4.57
CA VAL A 41 4.22 0.12 4.69
C VAL A 41 5.20 -1.04 4.58
N HIS A 42 6.23 -0.86 3.76
CA HIS A 42 7.21 -1.90 3.49
C HIS A 42 7.91 -2.36 4.80
N PRO A 43 8.04 -3.68 5.06
CA PRO A 43 8.61 -4.21 6.30
C PRO A 43 10.00 -3.68 6.66
N ARG A 44 10.82 -3.35 5.66
CA ARG A 44 12.14 -2.70 5.86
C ARG A 44 12.03 -1.34 6.57
N ILE A 45 11.05 -0.51 6.19
CA ILE A 45 10.81 0.80 6.82
C ILE A 45 10.33 0.59 8.25
N VAL A 46 9.47 -0.40 8.48
CA VAL A 46 8.99 -0.75 9.82
C VAL A 46 10.16 -1.24 10.68
N GLN A 47 11.03 -2.10 10.17
CA GLN A 47 12.25 -2.56 10.84
C GLN A 47 13.12 -1.37 11.29
N GLU A 48 13.40 -0.43 10.39
CA GLU A 48 14.23 0.75 10.67
C GLU A 48 13.61 1.65 11.74
N ARG A 49 12.30 1.91 11.65
CA ARG A 49 11.56 2.68 12.68
C ARG A 49 11.58 2.02 14.06
N LEU A 50 11.56 0.69 14.09
CA LEU A 50 11.64 -0.08 15.32
C LEU A 50 13.09 -0.18 15.81
N GLY A 51 14.09 -0.03 14.94
CA GLY A 51 15.49 -0.27 15.27
C GLY A 51 15.81 -1.76 15.44
N HIS A 52 15.10 -2.64 14.73
CA HIS A 52 15.46 -4.06 14.69
C HIS A 52 16.73 -4.25 13.86
N SER A 53 17.66 -5.07 14.35
CA SER A 53 18.94 -5.34 13.68
C SER A 53 18.78 -6.10 12.36
N SER A 54 17.67 -6.82 12.19
CA SER A 54 17.35 -7.56 10.97
C SER A 54 15.87 -7.44 10.61
N ILE A 55 15.59 -7.41 9.31
CA ILE A 55 14.23 -7.47 8.77
C ILE A 55 13.51 -8.75 9.16
N GLN A 56 14.26 -9.86 9.32
CA GLN A 56 13.73 -11.16 9.71
C GLN A 56 13.00 -11.10 11.05
N ILE A 57 13.55 -10.39 12.05
CA ILE A 57 12.89 -10.18 13.35
C ILE A 57 11.50 -9.56 13.16
N THR A 58 11.40 -8.57 12.25
CA THR A 58 10.14 -7.88 11.99
C THR A 58 9.15 -8.79 11.26
N LEU A 59 9.60 -9.54 10.26
CA LEU A 59 8.75 -10.47 9.51
C LEU A 59 8.31 -11.66 10.37
N ASP A 60 9.20 -12.24 11.17
CA ASP A 60 8.87 -13.35 12.07
C ASP A 60 7.83 -12.90 13.12
N THR A 61 7.98 -11.69 13.66
CA THR A 61 7.07 -11.15 14.67
C THR A 61 5.70 -10.77 14.08
N TYR A 62 5.64 -10.24 12.86
CA TYR A 62 4.44 -9.58 12.34
C TYR A 62 3.89 -10.15 11.02
N SER A 63 4.45 -11.23 10.48
CA SER A 63 3.97 -11.88 9.25
C SER A 63 2.48 -12.22 9.30
N HIS A 64 1.97 -12.62 10.47
CA HIS A 64 0.58 -13.01 10.69
C HIS A 64 -0.42 -11.84 10.67
N VAL A 65 0.01 -10.59 10.88
CA VAL A 65 -0.88 -9.42 10.87
C VAL A 65 -1.03 -8.77 9.50
N VAL A 66 -0.46 -9.40 8.46
CA VAL A 66 -0.63 -8.97 7.07
C VAL A 66 -1.43 -9.97 6.21
N PRO A 67 -2.59 -10.49 6.68
CA PRO A 67 -3.50 -11.21 5.79
C PRO A 67 -3.99 -10.24 4.72
N GLY A 68 -4.12 -10.70 3.47
CA GLY A 68 -4.51 -9.83 2.37
C GLY A 68 -3.33 -9.22 1.59
N LEU A 69 -2.07 -9.34 2.05
CA LEU A 69 -0.95 -8.74 1.31
C LEU A 69 -0.70 -9.46 -0.02
N GLN A 70 -0.87 -10.79 -0.04
CA GLN A 70 -0.74 -11.59 -1.26
C GLN A 70 -1.87 -11.26 -2.24
N GLU A 71 -3.10 -11.16 -1.73
CA GLU A 71 -4.28 -10.77 -2.50
C GLU A 71 -4.14 -9.35 -3.05
N ALA A 72 -3.66 -8.40 -2.23
CA ALA A 72 -3.40 -7.02 -2.66
C ALA A 72 -2.24 -6.94 -3.67
N ALA A 73 -1.20 -7.76 -3.51
CA ALA A 73 -0.10 -7.84 -4.46
C ALA A 73 -0.58 -8.40 -5.81
N ALA A 74 -1.38 -9.47 -5.79
CA ALA A 74 -1.99 -10.06 -6.98
C ALA A 74 -2.93 -9.06 -7.69
N ALA A 75 -3.79 -8.36 -6.94
CA ALA A 75 -4.68 -7.35 -7.50
C ALA A 75 -3.92 -6.18 -8.13
N ARG A 76 -2.86 -5.70 -7.48
CA ARG A 76 -1.99 -4.64 -8.03
C ARG A 76 -1.24 -5.10 -9.28
N PHE A 77 -0.79 -6.35 -9.30
CA PHE A 77 -0.16 -6.95 -10.46
C PHE A 77 -1.15 -6.98 -11.63
N ASP A 78 -2.36 -7.52 -11.42
CA ASP A 78 -3.40 -7.57 -12.45
C ASP A 78 -3.72 -6.17 -13.02
N GLN A 79 -3.93 -5.18 -12.15
CA GLN A 79 -4.16 -3.79 -12.55
C GLN A 79 -3.04 -3.21 -13.44
N ALA A 80 -1.79 -3.55 -13.15
CA ALA A 80 -0.64 -3.07 -13.94
C ALA A 80 -0.70 -3.60 -15.39
N PHE A 81 -1.22 -4.81 -15.61
CA PHE A 81 -1.41 -5.39 -16.94
C PHE A 81 -2.70 -4.92 -17.61
N THR A 82 -3.82 -4.86 -16.89
CA THR A 82 -5.11 -4.41 -17.44
C THR A 82 -5.04 -2.97 -17.94
N THR A 83 -4.36 -2.09 -17.21
CA THR A 83 -4.20 -0.67 -17.61
C THR A 83 -3.48 -0.56 -18.95
N ARG A 84 -2.40 -1.32 -19.15
CA ARG A 84 -1.65 -1.33 -20.41
C ARG A 84 -2.45 -1.93 -21.57
N TYR A 85 -3.16 -3.03 -21.33
CA TYR A 85 -3.99 -3.67 -22.35
C TYR A 85 -5.10 -2.72 -22.85
N ASN A 86 -5.76 -2.02 -21.93
CA ASN A 86 -6.83 -1.07 -22.28
C ASN A 86 -6.30 0.17 -23.02
N GLN A 87 -5.11 0.68 -22.66
CA GLN A 87 -4.47 1.78 -23.38
C GLN A 87 -4.19 1.41 -24.84
N GLN A 88 -3.58 0.24 -25.07
CA GLN A 88 -3.27 -0.26 -26.41
C GLN A 88 -4.53 -0.50 -27.27
N ARG A 89 -5.60 -1.06 -26.69
CA ARG A 89 -6.89 -1.21 -27.40
C ARG A 89 -7.52 0.13 -27.79
N THR A 90 -7.42 1.12 -26.90
CA THR A 90 -8.02 2.45 -27.13
C THR A 90 -7.24 3.21 -28.21
N GLU A 91 -5.91 3.10 -28.22
CA GLU A 91 -5.05 3.69 -29.25
C GLU A 91 -5.25 3.03 -30.62
N ALA A 92 -5.32 1.70 -30.67
CA ALA A 92 -5.61 0.96 -31.91
C ALA A 92 -7.00 1.31 -32.48
N SER A 93 -8.02 1.45 -31.63
CA SER A 93 -9.37 1.85 -32.08
C SER A 93 -9.41 3.30 -32.57
N ARG A 94 -8.69 4.22 -31.91
CA ARG A 94 -8.59 5.64 -32.34
C ARG A 94 -7.90 5.79 -33.68
N GLN A 95 -6.82 5.06 -33.93
CA GLN A 95 -6.12 5.09 -35.21
C GLN A 95 -7.01 4.58 -36.35
N ASN A 96 -7.81 3.54 -36.11
CA ASN A 96 -8.69 2.97 -37.13
C ASN A 96 -9.83 3.92 -37.51
N VAL A 97 -10.45 4.58 -36.53
CA VAL A 97 -11.53 5.57 -36.77
C VAL A 97 -10.99 6.82 -37.46
N GLY A 98 -9.81 7.31 -37.07
CA GLY A 98 -9.18 8.47 -37.73
C GLY A 98 -8.80 8.21 -39.19
N SER A 99 -8.41 6.98 -39.52
CA SER A 99 -8.12 6.59 -40.91
C SER A 99 -9.38 6.57 -41.78
N LEU A 100 -10.49 6.04 -41.24
CA LEU A 100 -11.79 6.04 -41.93
C LEU A 100 -12.39 7.43 -42.09
N SER A 101 -12.28 8.30 -41.09
CA SER A 101 -12.75 9.68 -41.19
C SER A 101 -11.97 10.47 -42.25
N ALA A 102 -10.65 10.29 -42.32
CA ALA A 102 -9.81 10.92 -43.34
C ALA A 102 -10.18 10.44 -44.76
N ILE A 103 -10.49 9.15 -44.94
CA ILE A 103 -10.97 8.62 -46.22
C ILE A 103 -12.32 9.23 -46.60
N LEU A 104 -13.28 9.28 -45.67
CA LEU A 104 -14.59 9.88 -45.90
C LEU A 104 -14.50 11.37 -46.23
N GLU A 105 -13.60 12.11 -45.56
CA GLU A 105 -13.37 13.53 -45.81
C GLU A 105 -12.79 13.76 -47.22
N VAL A 106 -11.79 12.97 -47.62
CA VAL A 106 -11.23 13.02 -48.98
C VAL A 106 -12.27 12.65 -50.03
N MET A 107 -13.08 11.62 -49.79
CA MET A 107 -14.15 11.23 -50.71
C MET A 107 -15.21 12.33 -50.82
N SER A 108 -15.68 12.89 -49.70
CA SER A 108 -16.67 13.96 -49.69
C SER A 108 -16.18 15.19 -50.47
N ASN A 109 -14.92 15.59 -50.27
CA ASN A 109 -14.33 16.74 -50.95
C ASN A 109 -14.15 16.52 -52.47
N LYS A 110 -14.02 15.26 -52.90
CA LYS A 110 -13.90 14.88 -54.32
C LYS A 110 -15.25 14.89 -55.06
N TYR A 111 -16.37 14.84 -54.35
CA TYR A 111 -17.73 14.86 -54.91
C TYR A 111 -18.43 16.23 -54.78
N GLN A 112 -17.76 17.23 -54.21
CA GLN A 112 -18.26 18.61 -54.04
C GLN A 112 -17.68 19.61 -55.06
N ASN A 113 -16.86 19.15 -56.02
CA ASN A 113 -16.37 19.91 -57.19
C ASN A 113 -16.71 19.17 -58.47
#